data_AF-A0A644VXM2-F1
#
_entry.id   AF-A0A644VXM2-F1
#
_cell.length_a   1.000
_cell.length_b   1.000
_cell.length_c   1.000
_cell.angle_alpha   90.00
_cell.angle_beta   90.00
_cell.angle_gamma   90.00
#
_symmetry.space_group_name_H-M   'P 1'
#
loop_
_entity.id
_entity.type
_entity.pdbx_description
1 polymer ?
#
loop_
_entity_poly.entity_id
_entity_poly.type
_entity_poly.pdbx_seq_one_letter_code
_entity_poly.pdbx_strand_id
1 'polypeptide(L)'
;MDNSIAVVLGSGTLNDITKRASSELDRPYMVVATAPSVDGYTSYGAAVSIKGFKQTLSCAAPMVVLADTDILCEAPAEMIASGYGDCMAKYTAGMDWILADLLGVQPIRDDVWEMVQKPLRLVYAHHKGIANRQREGIGLLFDALSASGFAMPIMHDSRPASGAEHLISHIWEMEHLSKDGLPVSHGFKVAVGTMAIAHLYEELAMLDVTECYGKPTQSWEERKQAILSFFPNKTVAEEALSVSKAKFLEGKALQARRKALIALLPTLKERISVQLPPSKELRDSLIEVGCPVHPSHINATLEDLKRAVTGAQMIRNRYTVLDLYYELGLFDRALQSLEALSGRVG
;
A
#
# COMPACT_ATOMS: atom_id res chain seq x y z
N MET A 1 -3.85 40.57 7.58
CA MET A 1 -4.53 39.33 7.14
C MET A 1 -3.81 38.10 7.74
N ASP A 2 -3.20 38.23 8.92
CA ASP A 2 -2.17 37.27 9.36
C ASP A 2 -2.68 36.05 10.13
N ASN A 3 -3.99 35.98 10.43
CA ASN A 3 -4.60 34.88 11.16
C ASN A 3 -5.63 34.07 10.34
N SER A 4 -5.61 34.19 9.01
CA SER A 4 -6.54 33.42 8.16
C SER A 4 -6.18 31.94 8.14
N ILE A 5 -7.17 31.08 8.39
CA ILE A 5 -7.06 29.61 8.35
C ILE A 5 -7.62 29.12 7.02
N ALA A 6 -6.86 28.26 6.33
CA ALA A 6 -7.37 27.63 5.12
C ALA A 6 -8.40 26.55 5.48
N VAL A 7 -9.58 26.62 4.86
CA VAL A 7 -10.63 25.60 4.99
C VAL A 7 -10.84 25.00 3.60
N VAL A 8 -10.56 23.72 3.46
CA VAL A 8 -10.84 22.99 2.23
C VAL A 8 -12.18 22.28 2.34
N LEU A 9 -13.08 22.56 1.41
CA LEU A 9 -14.29 21.78 1.18
C LEU A 9 -14.06 20.91 -0.05
N GLY A 10 -13.88 19.61 0.15
CA GLY A 10 -13.58 18.71 -0.95
C GLY A 10 -12.97 17.38 -0.52
N SER A 11 -12.25 16.77 -1.45
CA SER A 11 -11.67 15.43 -1.29
C SER A 11 -10.14 15.42 -1.38
N GLY A 12 -9.55 14.22 -1.45
CA GLY A 12 -8.11 13.95 -1.35
C GLY A 12 -7.19 14.96 -2.05
N THR A 13 -7.38 15.23 -3.35
CA THR A 13 -6.50 16.15 -4.10
C THR A 13 -6.55 17.59 -3.57
N LEU A 14 -7.74 18.12 -3.31
CA LEU A 14 -7.89 19.48 -2.77
C LEU A 14 -7.33 19.56 -1.34
N ASN A 15 -7.53 18.50 -0.55
CA ASN A 15 -6.95 18.38 0.78
C ASN A 15 -5.41 18.40 0.73
N ASP A 16 -4.78 17.60 -0.13
CA ASP A 16 -3.33 17.54 -0.21
C ASP A 16 -2.70 18.85 -0.70
N ILE A 17 -3.34 19.53 -1.65
CA ILE A 17 -2.91 20.87 -2.10
C ILE A 17 -2.98 21.87 -0.93
N THR A 18 -4.09 21.88 -0.20
CA THR A 18 -4.30 22.80 0.93
C THR A 18 -3.37 22.49 2.09
N LYS A 19 -3.19 21.20 2.41
CA LYS A 19 -2.25 20.69 3.42
C LYS A 19 -0.85 21.15 3.11
N ARG A 20 -0.42 20.99 1.86
CA ARG A 20 0.92 21.40 1.42
C ARG A 20 1.11 22.90 1.50
N ALA A 21 0.19 23.68 0.96
CA ALA A 21 0.26 25.15 1.02
C ALA A 21 0.29 25.66 2.48
N SER A 22 -0.52 25.07 3.35
CA SER A 22 -0.57 25.46 4.77
C SER A 22 0.72 25.08 5.50
N SER A 23 1.29 23.91 5.20
CA SER A 23 2.58 23.48 5.76
C SER A 23 3.75 24.36 5.31
N GLU A 24 3.76 24.84 4.05
CA GLU A 24 4.80 25.75 3.56
C GLU A 24 4.73 27.14 4.20
N LEU A 25 3.54 27.53 4.64
CA LEU A 25 3.29 28.81 5.32
C LEU A 25 3.36 28.73 6.84
N ASP A 26 3.64 27.54 7.41
CA ASP A 26 3.58 27.24 8.85
C ASP A 26 2.23 27.66 9.46
N ARG A 27 1.13 27.28 8.79
CA ARG A 27 -0.24 27.64 9.18
C ARG A 27 -1.11 26.40 9.42
N PRO A 28 -2.02 26.46 10.41
CA PRO A 28 -3.05 25.44 10.57
C PRO A 28 -4.05 25.49 9.40
N TYR A 29 -4.66 24.35 9.13
CA TYR A 29 -5.76 24.24 8.18
C TYR A 29 -6.83 23.28 8.68
N MET A 30 -7.99 23.33 8.05
CA MET A 30 -9.13 22.48 8.34
C MET A 30 -9.66 21.86 7.05
N VAL A 31 -10.20 20.65 7.15
CA VAL A 31 -10.86 19.95 6.06
C VAL A 31 -12.32 19.66 6.39
N VAL A 32 -13.19 19.96 5.43
CA VAL A 32 -14.57 19.48 5.34
C VAL A 32 -14.61 18.45 4.22
N ALA A 33 -14.52 17.17 4.60
CA ALA A 33 -14.42 16.06 3.67
C ALA A 33 -15.78 15.81 2.98
N THR A 34 -15.76 15.73 1.65
CA THR A 34 -16.97 15.49 0.84
C THR A 34 -17.03 14.08 0.24
N ALA A 35 -16.03 13.23 0.50
CA ALA A 35 -16.01 11.84 0.06
C ALA A 35 -15.09 10.98 0.93
N PRO A 36 -15.42 9.71 1.22
CA PRO A 36 -14.54 8.80 1.95
C PRO A 36 -13.53 8.14 0.99
N SER A 37 -12.61 8.93 0.40
CA SER A 37 -11.82 8.47 -0.75
C SER A 37 -10.38 8.03 -0.47
N VAL A 38 -9.81 8.42 0.68
CA VAL A 38 -8.40 8.16 1.05
C VAL A 38 -8.19 8.43 2.55
N ASP A 39 -7.18 7.80 3.16
CA ASP A 39 -6.73 8.10 4.54
C ASP A 39 -5.98 9.45 4.68
N GLY A 40 -5.72 10.12 3.55
CA GLY A 40 -5.02 11.39 3.43
C GLY A 40 -5.64 12.58 4.17
N TYR A 41 -6.89 12.47 4.61
CA TYR A 41 -7.56 13.54 5.36
C TYR A 41 -6.90 13.80 6.71
N THR A 42 -6.49 12.74 7.42
CA THR A 42 -5.93 12.84 8.77
C THR A 42 -4.43 12.55 8.81
N SER A 43 -3.86 12.12 7.68
CA SER A 43 -2.45 11.74 7.58
C SER A 43 -1.49 12.91 7.74
N TYR A 44 -0.37 12.63 8.42
CA TYR A 44 0.81 13.48 8.35
C TYR A 44 1.55 13.21 7.05
N GLY A 45 1.71 14.27 6.28
CA GLY A 45 2.41 14.25 5.01
C GLY A 45 1.52 14.31 3.77
N ALA A 46 2.11 14.83 2.70
CA ALA A 46 1.53 14.90 1.37
C ALA A 46 2.28 13.94 0.46
N ALA A 47 1.55 13.02 -0.17
CA ALA A 47 2.11 12.07 -1.12
C ALA A 47 2.36 12.79 -2.46
N VAL A 48 3.56 13.31 -2.66
CA VAL A 48 3.91 14.14 -3.82
C VAL A 48 4.99 13.50 -4.67
N SER A 49 4.93 13.74 -5.99
CA SER A 49 6.04 13.39 -6.88
C SER A 49 7.00 14.56 -6.95
N ILE A 50 8.25 14.35 -6.54
CA ILE A 50 9.33 15.34 -6.67
C ILE A 50 10.35 14.79 -7.65
N LYS A 51 10.57 15.51 -8.75
CA LYS A 51 11.49 15.09 -9.83
C LYS A 51 11.18 13.68 -10.37
N GLY A 52 9.91 13.30 -10.38
CA GLY A 52 9.45 11.99 -10.86
C GLY A 52 9.54 10.85 -9.84
N PHE A 53 10.09 11.09 -8.64
CA PHE A 53 10.11 10.10 -7.56
C PHE A 53 8.98 10.36 -6.57
N LYS A 54 8.13 9.34 -6.33
CA LYS A 54 7.04 9.43 -5.36
C LYS A 54 7.60 9.38 -3.95
N GLN A 55 7.36 10.44 -3.17
CA GLN A 55 7.78 10.52 -1.77
C GLN A 55 6.70 11.16 -0.90
N THR A 56 6.67 10.78 0.37
CA THR A 56 5.83 11.41 1.37
C THR A 56 6.61 12.52 2.03
N LEU A 57 6.23 13.77 1.78
CA LEU A 57 6.82 14.92 2.47
C LEU A 57 6.09 15.19 3.77
N SER A 58 6.82 15.47 4.84
CA SER A 58 6.30 15.99 6.11
C SER A 58 5.35 17.17 5.87
N CYS A 59 4.10 17.04 6.29
CA CYS A 59 3.12 18.12 6.29
C CYS A 59 2.25 17.96 7.54
N ALA A 60 2.00 19.05 8.25
CA ALA A 60 1.11 19.03 9.41
C ALA A 60 -0.27 18.48 9.05
N ALA A 61 -0.83 17.66 9.93
CA ALA A 61 -2.21 17.18 9.82
C ALA A 61 -3.19 18.37 10.04
N PRO A 62 -4.44 18.28 9.55
CA PRO A 62 -5.42 19.34 9.79
C PRO A 62 -5.75 19.44 11.28
N MET A 63 -6.05 20.65 11.74
CA MET A 63 -6.50 20.89 13.11
C MET A 63 -7.91 20.37 13.36
N VAL A 64 -8.74 20.36 12.32
CA VAL A 64 -10.14 19.92 12.37
C VAL A 64 -10.46 19.16 11.08
N VAL A 65 -11.16 18.04 11.25
CA VAL A 65 -11.75 17.26 10.17
C VAL A 65 -13.24 17.21 10.44
N LEU A 66 -14.03 17.79 9.54
CA LEU A 66 -15.48 17.62 9.53
C LEU A 66 -15.87 16.72 8.37
N ALA A 67 -16.73 15.74 8.65
CA ALA A 67 -17.24 14.84 7.64
C ALA A 67 -18.70 14.54 7.96
N ASP A 68 -19.58 15.21 7.24
CA ASP A 68 -21.02 14.97 7.35
C ASP A 68 -21.34 13.67 6.59
N THR A 69 -21.77 12.64 7.31
CA THR A 69 -22.05 11.34 6.70
C THR A 69 -23.11 11.42 5.60
N ASP A 70 -24.08 12.34 5.71
CA ASP A 70 -25.10 12.52 4.68
C ASP A 70 -24.47 13.08 3.38
N ILE A 71 -23.46 13.94 3.48
CA ILE A 71 -22.67 14.40 2.33
C ILE A 71 -21.79 13.26 1.79
N LEU A 72 -21.14 12.50 2.68
CA LEU A 72 -20.28 11.38 2.26
C LEU A 72 -21.05 10.29 1.50
N CYS A 73 -22.29 10.02 1.90
CA CYS A 73 -23.19 9.06 1.23
C CYS A 73 -23.51 9.47 -0.21
N GLU A 74 -23.53 10.77 -0.51
CA GLU A 74 -23.79 11.31 -1.84
C GLU A 74 -22.53 11.39 -2.73
N ALA A 75 -21.35 11.03 -2.21
CA ALA A 75 -20.12 11.04 -2.98
C ALA A 75 -20.21 10.13 -4.22
N PRO A 76 -19.48 10.45 -5.32
CA PRO A 76 -19.39 9.57 -6.47
C PRO A 76 -18.96 8.14 -6.08
N ALA A 77 -19.62 7.12 -6.63
CA ALA A 77 -19.36 5.71 -6.30
C ALA A 77 -17.88 5.35 -6.42
N GLU A 78 -17.21 5.82 -7.47
CA GLU A 78 -15.78 5.55 -7.70
C GLU A 78 -14.88 6.11 -6.58
N MET A 79 -15.28 7.21 -5.94
CA MET A 79 -14.53 7.79 -4.82
C MET A 79 -14.71 6.97 -3.55
N ILE A 80 -15.92 6.45 -3.29
CA ILE A 80 -16.19 5.51 -2.19
C ILE A 80 -15.40 4.22 -2.42
N ALA A 81 -15.46 3.67 -3.64
CA ALA A 81 -14.71 2.49 -4.04
C ALA A 81 -13.19 2.70 -3.92
N SER A 82 -12.69 3.89 -4.28
CA SER A 82 -11.29 4.23 -4.07
C SER A 82 -10.91 4.15 -2.58
N GLY A 83 -11.69 4.76 -1.69
CA GLY A 83 -11.40 4.69 -0.26
C GLY A 83 -11.52 3.28 0.31
N TYR A 84 -12.49 2.49 -0.14
CA TYR A 84 -12.59 1.09 0.25
C TYR A 84 -11.37 0.28 -0.20
N GLY A 85 -10.90 0.48 -1.44
CA GLY A 85 -9.69 -0.16 -1.97
C GLY A 85 -8.43 0.19 -1.17
N ASP A 86 -8.27 1.46 -0.79
CA ASP A 86 -7.20 1.94 0.10
C ASP A 86 -7.31 1.37 1.52
N CYS A 87 -8.53 1.23 2.04
CA CYS A 87 -8.78 0.64 3.36
C CYS A 87 -8.43 -0.86 3.39
N MET A 88 -8.82 -1.63 2.36
CA MET A 88 -8.56 -3.07 2.31
C MET A 88 -7.08 -3.44 2.21
N ALA A 89 -6.23 -2.55 1.67
CA ALA A 89 -4.78 -2.71 1.67
C ALA A 89 -4.16 -2.88 3.06
N LYS A 90 -4.85 -2.42 4.12
CA LYS A 90 -4.37 -2.56 5.48
C LYS A 90 -4.28 -4.04 5.90
N TYR A 91 -4.99 -4.96 5.24
CA TYR A 91 -4.80 -6.39 5.45
C TYR A 91 -3.38 -6.85 5.08
N THR A 92 -2.94 -6.53 3.85
CA THR A 92 -1.61 -6.91 3.34
C THR A 92 -0.50 -6.08 3.96
N ALA A 93 -0.72 -4.79 4.22
CA ALA A 93 0.22 -3.96 4.97
C ALA A 93 0.43 -4.48 6.40
N GLY A 94 -0.65 -4.92 7.06
CA GLY A 94 -0.58 -5.58 8.37
C GLY A 94 0.19 -6.90 8.32
N MET A 95 0.01 -7.70 7.26
CA MET A 95 0.77 -8.94 7.08
C MET A 95 2.26 -8.68 6.83
N ASP A 96 2.59 -7.66 6.03
CA ASP A 96 3.97 -7.18 5.88
C ASP A 96 4.54 -6.78 7.25
N TRP A 97 3.80 -6.04 8.08
CA TRP A 97 4.25 -5.65 9.42
C TRP A 97 4.49 -6.86 10.33
N ILE A 98 3.60 -7.86 10.35
CA ILE A 98 3.82 -9.13 11.05
C ILE A 98 5.13 -9.79 10.58
N LEU A 99 5.36 -9.84 9.28
CA LEU A 99 6.60 -10.41 8.74
C LEU A 99 7.84 -9.67 9.25
N ALA A 100 7.84 -8.33 9.23
CA ALA A 100 8.97 -7.55 9.73
C ALA A 100 9.17 -7.67 11.25
N ASP A 101 8.10 -7.80 12.02
CA ASP A 101 8.13 -8.02 13.47
C ASP A 101 8.74 -9.38 13.81
N LEU A 102 8.24 -10.45 13.19
CA LEU A 102 8.78 -11.81 13.35
C LEU A 102 10.26 -11.90 12.96
N LEU A 103 10.69 -11.12 11.97
CA LEU A 103 12.06 -11.06 11.51
C LEU A 103 12.97 -10.15 12.38
N GLY A 104 12.39 -9.43 13.34
CA GLY A 104 13.08 -8.48 14.21
C GLY A 104 13.54 -7.20 13.50
N VAL A 105 12.93 -6.85 12.36
CA VAL A 105 13.26 -5.65 11.59
C VAL A 105 12.51 -4.42 12.12
N GLN A 106 11.21 -4.56 12.40
CA GLN A 106 10.39 -3.48 12.90
C GLN A 106 9.26 -4.06 13.77
N PRO A 107 9.29 -3.84 15.10
CA PRO A 107 8.31 -4.45 15.97
C PRO A 107 6.90 -3.90 15.73
N ILE A 108 5.87 -4.71 16.00
CA ILE A 108 4.49 -4.23 16.08
C ILE A 108 4.33 -3.34 17.31
N ARG A 109 3.57 -2.25 17.14
CA ARG A 109 3.14 -1.39 18.24
C ARG A 109 1.66 -1.61 18.49
N ASP A 110 1.32 -2.20 19.63
CA ASP A 110 -0.03 -2.68 19.89
C ASP A 110 -1.09 -1.59 19.79
N ASP A 111 -0.87 -0.40 20.37
CA ASP A 111 -1.80 0.72 20.30
C ASP A 111 -2.16 1.12 18.85
N VAL A 112 -1.20 1.07 17.93
CA VAL A 112 -1.41 1.40 16.52
C VAL A 112 -1.97 0.24 15.72
N TRP A 113 -1.51 -0.97 16.02
CA TRP A 113 -2.10 -2.18 15.46
C TRP A 113 -3.61 -2.19 15.73
N GLU A 114 -3.99 -1.94 16.98
CA GLU A 114 -5.38 -1.94 17.41
C GLU A 114 -6.17 -0.75 16.82
N MET A 115 -5.53 0.40 16.61
CA MET A 115 -6.16 1.55 15.94
C MET A 115 -6.53 1.26 14.49
N VAL A 116 -5.72 0.48 13.75
CA VAL A 116 -5.93 0.27 12.30
C VAL A 116 -6.57 -1.08 12.00
N GLN A 117 -6.04 -2.17 12.57
CA GLN A 117 -6.39 -3.53 12.18
C GLN A 117 -7.74 -3.99 12.75
N LYS A 118 -8.16 -3.49 13.91
CA LYS A 118 -9.49 -3.81 14.47
C LYS A 118 -10.64 -3.18 13.68
N PRO A 119 -10.67 -1.85 13.44
CA PRO A 119 -11.76 -1.24 12.66
C PRO A 119 -11.85 -1.80 11.24
N LEU A 120 -10.72 -2.18 10.65
CA LEU A 120 -10.67 -2.79 9.32
C LEU A 120 -11.60 -4.00 9.17
N ARG A 121 -11.72 -4.86 10.21
CA ARG A 121 -12.59 -6.04 10.17
C ARG A 121 -14.06 -5.65 10.10
N LEU A 122 -14.46 -4.58 10.77
CA LEU A 122 -15.83 -4.05 10.72
C LEU A 122 -16.14 -3.46 9.35
N VAL A 123 -15.22 -2.69 8.75
CA VAL A 123 -15.39 -2.15 7.40
C VAL A 123 -15.56 -3.27 6.38
N TYR A 124 -14.71 -4.29 6.45
CA TYR A 124 -14.79 -5.47 5.58
C TYR A 124 -16.14 -6.20 5.72
N ALA A 125 -16.63 -6.39 6.94
CA ALA A 125 -17.94 -7.02 7.18
C ALA A 125 -19.12 -6.21 6.61
N HIS A 126 -18.98 -4.88 6.48
CA HIS A 126 -20.03 -3.97 6.01
C HIS A 126 -19.86 -3.56 4.53
N HIS A 127 -19.06 -4.26 3.74
CA HIS A 127 -18.82 -3.93 2.32
C HIS A 127 -20.12 -3.76 1.51
N LYS A 128 -21.16 -4.57 1.76
CA LYS A 128 -22.48 -4.40 1.10
C LYS A 128 -23.18 -3.10 1.50
N GLY A 129 -23.07 -2.68 2.76
CA GLY A 129 -23.59 -1.40 3.22
C GLY A 129 -22.86 -0.24 2.55
N ILE A 130 -21.53 -0.35 2.39
CA ILE A 130 -20.69 0.62 1.68
C ILE A 130 -21.07 0.70 0.20
N ALA A 131 -21.23 -0.43 -0.48
CA ALA A 131 -21.66 -0.52 -1.87
C ALA A 131 -23.02 0.15 -2.11
N ASN A 132 -23.95 -0.03 -1.17
CA ASN A 132 -25.28 0.58 -1.18
C ASN A 132 -25.32 1.99 -0.55
N ARG A 133 -24.16 2.58 -0.24
CA ARG A 133 -24.00 3.92 0.37
C ARG A 133 -24.82 4.13 1.64
N GLN A 134 -25.01 3.08 2.42
CA GLN A 134 -25.71 3.14 3.69
C GLN A 134 -24.87 3.94 4.70
N ARG A 135 -25.55 4.81 5.46
CA ARG A 135 -24.94 5.74 6.42
C ARG A 135 -23.94 5.05 7.35
N GLU A 136 -24.31 3.89 7.90
CA GLU A 136 -23.43 3.11 8.80
C GLU A 136 -22.16 2.64 8.09
N GLY A 137 -22.28 2.03 6.91
CA GLY A 137 -21.12 1.55 6.15
C GLY A 137 -20.18 2.68 5.75
N ILE A 138 -20.73 3.81 5.27
CA ILE A 138 -19.95 5.00 4.89
C ILE A 138 -19.26 5.62 6.11
N GLY A 139 -19.94 5.70 7.25
CA GLY A 139 -19.35 6.15 8.51
C GLY A 139 -18.16 5.28 8.94
N LEU A 140 -18.36 3.96 8.96
CA LEU A 140 -17.28 3.01 9.29
C LEU A 140 -16.08 3.12 8.35
N LEU A 141 -16.31 3.28 7.05
CA LEU A 141 -15.24 3.47 6.07
C LEU A 141 -14.45 4.76 6.37
N PHE A 142 -15.16 5.87 6.61
CA PHE A 142 -14.50 7.14 6.91
C PHE A 142 -13.72 7.11 8.22
N ASP A 143 -14.27 6.46 9.25
CA ASP A 143 -13.60 6.30 10.56
C ASP A 143 -12.32 5.47 10.42
N ALA A 144 -12.35 4.38 9.66
CA ALA A 144 -11.17 3.53 9.46
C ALA A 144 -10.07 4.21 8.62
N LEU A 145 -10.45 4.98 7.59
CA LEU A 145 -9.51 5.81 6.83
C LEU A 145 -8.91 6.88 7.75
N SER A 146 -9.72 7.53 8.57
CA SER A 146 -9.26 8.53 9.54
C SER A 146 -8.32 7.93 10.58
N ALA A 147 -8.63 6.73 11.11
CA ALA A 147 -7.78 6.00 12.03
C ALA A 147 -6.41 5.64 11.41
N SER A 148 -6.40 5.23 10.14
CA SER A 148 -5.16 4.98 9.38
C SER A 148 -4.32 6.25 9.26
N GLY A 149 -4.94 7.38 8.94
CA GLY A 149 -4.24 8.65 8.85
C GLY A 149 -3.74 9.18 10.21
N PHE A 150 -4.43 8.88 11.33
CA PHE A 150 -3.90 9.18 12.68
C PHE A 150 -2.76 8.24 13.08
N ALA A 151 -2.82 6.97 12.71
CA ALA A 151 -1.78 5.99 13.05
C ALA A 151 -0.40 6.37 12.49
N MET A 152 -0.35 6.89 11.27
CA MET A 152 0.90 7.24 10.59
C MET A 152 1.77 8.29 11.33
N PRO A 153 1.25 9.46 11.77
CA PRO A 153 2.00 10.40 12.59
C PRO A 153 2.43 9.82 13.92
N ILE A 154 1.57 9.03 14.59
CA ILE A 154 1.94 8.46 15.88
C ILE A 154 3.08 7.45 15.71
N MET A 155 3.14 6.72 14.58
CA MET A 155 4.26 5.83 14.24
C MET A 155 5.48 6.53 13.65
N HIS A 156 5.34 7.78 13.20
CA HIS A 156 6.31 8.44 12.32
C HIS A 156 6.69 7.61 11.09
N ASP A 157 5.78 6.74 10.62
CA ASP A 157 5.98 5.84 9.50
C ASP A 157 4.62 5.40 8.93
N SER A 158 4.55 5.17 7.61
CA SER A 158 3.32 4.69 6.96
C SER A 158 3.02 3.19 7.18
N ARG A 159 3.83 2.45 7.96
CA ARG A 159 3.71 0.99 8.23
C ARG A 159 2.32 0.49 8.60
N PRO A 160 1.54 1.21 9.42
CA PRO A 160 0.20 0.74 9.76
C PRO A 160 -0.73 0.66 8.55
N ALA A 161 -0.48 1.49 7.53
CA ALA A 161 -1.39 1.74 6.42
C ALA A 161 -0.83 1.34 5.05
N SER A 162 0.48 1.09 4.94
CA SER A 162 1.21 0.98 3.66
C SER A 162 2.30 -0.10 3.72
N GLY A 163 2.11 -1.14 2.92
CA GLY A 163 3.03 -2.23 2.64
C GLY A 163 3.39 -2.29 1.15
N ALA A 164 3.64 -3.50 0.65
CA ALA A 164 4.02 -3.74 -0.74
C ALA A 164 2.94 -3.31 -1.75
N GLU A 165 1.66 -3.38 -1.40
CA GLU A 165 0.56 -2.97 -2.28
C GLU A 165 0.61 -1.48 -2.62
N HIS A 166 0.97 -0.62 -1.66
CA HIS A 166 1.20 0.80 -1.90
C HIS A 166 2.46 1.05 -2.71
N LEU A 167 3.52 0.25 -2.52
CA LEU A 167 4.75 0.39 -3.31
C LEU A 167 4.49 0.05 -4.79
N ILE A 168 3.63 -0.93 -5.09
CA ILE A 168 3.16 -1.21 -6.45
C ILE A 168 2.42 0.01 -6.99
N SER A 169 1.47 0.57 -6.22
CA SER A 169 0.75 1.78 -6.59
C SER A 169 1.70 2.91 -6.95
N HIS A 170 2.72 3.18 -6.11
CA HIS A 170 3.74 4.21 -6.33
C HIS A 170 4.51 4.05 -7.64
N ILE A 171 4.82 2.83 -8.08
CA ILE A 171 5.43 2.63 -9.41
C ILE A 171 4.51 3.14 -10.50
N TRP A 172 3.24 2.75 -10.48
CA TRP A 172 2.26 3.24 -11.46
C TRP A 172 2.02 4.76 -11.37
N GLU A 173 2.17 5.37 -10.19
CA GLU A 173 2.10 6.84 -10.07
C GLU A 173 3.30 7.53 -10.71
N MET A 174 4.51 6.96 -10.55
CA MET A 174 5.73 7.46 -11.20
C MET A 174 5.71 7.22 -12.72
N GLU A 175 5.02 6.20 -13.17
CA GLU A 175 4.79 5.89 -14.59
C GLU A 175 3.57 6.63 -15.18
N HIS A 176 2.91 7.47 -14.38
CA HIS A 176 1.76 8.27 -14.79
C HIS A 176 0.59 7.45 -15.38
N LEU A 177 0.33 6.27 -14.81
CA LEU A 177 -0.75 5.39 -15.27
C LEU A 177 -2.09 6.14 -15.34
N SER A 178 -2.67 6.13 -16.53
CA SER A 178 -3.93 6.82 -16.85
C SER A 178 -4.89 5.90 -17.58
N LYS A 179 -6.18 6.14 -17.37
CA LYS A 179 -7.28 5.49 -18.08
C LYS A 179 -8.22 6.58 -18.59
N ASP A 180 -8.61 6.51 -19.86
CA ASP A 180 -9.52 7.47 -20.51
C ASP A 180 -9.05 8.94 -20.38
N GLY A 181 -7.73 9.17 -20.42
CA GLY A 181 -7.13 10.50 -20.31
C GLY A 181 -7.04 11.06 -18.89
N LEU A 182 -7.46 10.29 -17.88
CA LEU A 182 -7.41 10.69 -16.47
C LEU A 182 -6.43 9.81 -15.67
N PRO A 183 -5.68 10.36 -14.70
CA PRO A 183 -4.88 9.56 -13.78
C PRO A 183 -5.73 8.53 -13.05
N VAL A 184 -5.26 7.28 -12.99
CA VAL A 184 -5.96 6.24 -12.22
C VAL A 184 -5.92 6.60 -10.73
N SER A 185 -7.07 6.50 -10.07
CA SER A 185 -7.21 6.76 -8.64
C SER A 185 -6.19 5.96 -7.80
N HIS A 186 -5.69 6.58 -6.73
CA HIS A 186 -4.76 5.94 -5.80
C HIS A 186 -5.33 4.63 -5.23
N GLY A 187 -6.55 4.68 -4.69
CA GLY A 187 -7.20 3.50 -4.09
C GLY A 187 -7.47 2.37 -5.08
N PHE A 188 -7.64 2.70 -6.37
CA PHE A 188 -7.80 1.71 -7.44
C PHE A 188 -6.49 0.98 -7.76
N LYS A 189 -5.39 1.71 -7.85
CA LYS A 189 -4.04 1.11 -7.96
C LYS A 189 -3.75 0.25 -6.73
N VAL A 190 -4.01 0.78 -5.54
CA VAL A 190 -3.80 0.06 -4.28
C VAL A 190 -4.66 -1.21 -4.19
N ALA A 191 -5.91 -1.20 -4.65
CA ALA A 191 -6.77 -2.39 -4.68
C ALA A 191 -6.19 -3.51 -5.56
N VAL A 192 -5.72 -3.19 -6.77
CA VAL A 192 -5.05 -4.16 -7.64
C VAL A 192 -3.75 -4.67 -7.01
N GLY A 193 -2.96 -3.78 -6.40
CA GLY A 193 -1.77 -4.15 -5.64
C GLY A 193 -2.10 -5.10 -4.48
N THR A 194 -3.19 -4.85 -3.75
CA THR A 194 -3.65 -5.68 -2.63
C THR A 194 -3.98 -7.09 -3.10
N MET A 195 -4.65 -7.24 -4.25
CA MET A 195 -4.93 -8.55 -4.84
C MET A 195 -3.65 -9.30 -5.23
N ALA A 196 -2.65 -8.60 -5.79
CA ALA A 196 -1.37 -9.19 -6.12
C ALA A 196 -0.64 -9.67 -4.85
N ILE A 197 -0.57 -8.84 -3.80
CA ILE A 197 0.12 -9.18 -2.55
C ILE A 197 -0.61 -10.27 -1.77
N ALA A 198 -1.95 -10.25 -1.72
CA ALA A 198 -2.74 -11.32 -1.12
C ALA A 198 -2.46 -12.67 -1.81
N HIS A 199 -2.43 -12.68 -3.15
CA HIS A 199 -2.06 -13.88 -3.91
C HIS A 199 -0.63 -14.35 -3.59
N LEU A 200 0.35 -13.45 -3.52
CA LEU A 200 1.72 -13.81 -3.14
C LEU A 200 1.80 -14.41 -1.72
N TYR A 201 1.00 -13.92 -0.78
CA TYR A 201 0.93 -14.54 0.55
C TYR A 201 0.25 -15.92 0.53
N GLU A 202 -0.76 -16.14 -0.31
CA GLU A 202 -1.35 -17.48 -0.51
C GLU A 202 -0.33 -18.46 -1.12
N GLU A 203 0.44 -18.02 -2.13
CA GLU A 203 1.53 -18.82 -2.69
C GLU A 203 2.62 -19.13 -1.65
N LEU A 204 2.94 -18.17 -0.80
CA LEU A 204 3.88 -18.35 0.30
C LEU A 204 3.35 -19.36 1.34
N ALA A 205 2.04 -19.35 1.59
CA ALA A 205 1.40 -20.32 2.47
C ALA A 205 1.55 -21.76 1.95
N MET A 206 1.53 -21.93 0.62
CA MET A 206 1.67 -23.22 -0.05
C MET A 206 3.12 -23.64 -0.34
N LEU A 207 4.10 -22.73 -0.20
CA LEU A 207 5.51 -22.98 -0.51
C LEU A 207 6.10 -24.14 0.31
N ASP A 208 6.72 -25.12 -0.34
CA ASP A 208 7.50 -26.13 0.37
C ASP A 208 8.84 -25.52 0.81
N VAL A 209 9.18 -25.69 2.09
CA VAL A 209 10.41 -25.20 2.71
C VAL A 209 11.65 -25.74 2.00
N THR A 210 11.59 -26.97 1.46
CA THR A 210 12.72 -27.55 0.69
C THR A 210 13.07 -26.70 -0.53
N GLU A 211 12.10 -26.00 -1.09
CA GLU A 211 12.27 -25.13 -2.25
C GLU A 211 13.02 -23.83 -1.94
N CYS A 212 13.32 -23.53 -0.67
CA CYS A 212 14.08 -22.34 -0.28
C CYS A 212 15.61 -22.56 -0.28
N TYR A 213 16.07 -23.82 -0.36
CA TYR A 213 17.50 -24.13 -0.30
C TYR A 213 18.18 -24.04 -1.67
N GLY A 214 19.50 -23.81 -1.65
CA GLY A 214 20.34 -23.87 -2.85
C GLY A 214 20.10 -22.74 -3.87
N LYS A 215 19.41 -21.66 -3.49
CA LYS A 215 19.07 -20.58 -4.40
C LYS A 215 20.26 -19.69 -4.75
N PRO A 216 20.35 -19.20 -6.00
CA PRO A 216 21.44 -18.33 -6.42
C PRO A 216 21.45 -17.04 -5.59
N THR A 217 22.62 -16.40 -5.54
CA THR A 217 22.82 -15.10 -4.91
C THR A 217 23.23 -14.11 -5.98
N GLN A 218 22.71 -12.89 -5.88
CA GLN A 218 23.11 -11.77 -6.72
C GLN A 218 24.18 -10.95 -5.97
N SER A 219 25.19 -10.46 -6.69
CA SER A 219 26.15 -9.47 -6.18
C SER A 219 25.56 -8.07 -6.21
N TRP A 220 26.12 -7.15 -5.42
CA TRP A 220 25.68 -5.75 -5.48
C TRP A 220 25.83 -5.13 -6.87
N GLU A 221 26.88 -5.46 -7.62
CA GLU A 221 27.09 -4.86 -8.95
C GLU A 221 26.04 -5.33 -9.94
N GLU A 222 25.68 -6.62 -9.95
CA GLU A 222 24.56 -7.13 -10.76
C GLU A 222 23.23 -6.46 -10.38
N ARG A 223 22.97 -6.29 -9.07
CA ARG A 223 21.77 -5.59 -8.58
C ARG A 223 21.75 -4.13 -9.03
N LYS A 224 22.86 -3.43 -8.90
CA LYS A 224 23.02 -2.03 -9.31
C LYS A 224 22.72 -1.86 -10.81
N GLN A 225 23.25 -2.74 -11.67
CA GLN A 225 22.98 -2.69 -13.10
C GLN A 225 21.50 -2.94 -13.41
N ALA A 226 20.85 -3.88 -12.70
CA ALA A 226 19.42 -4.12 -12.85
C ALA A 226 18.57 -2.89 -12.47
N ILE A 227 18.90 -2.20 -11.37
CA ILE A 227 18.21 -0.98 -10.92
C ILE A 227 18.37 0.15 -11.94
N LEU A 228 19.60 0.36 -12.44
CA LEU A 228 19.89 1.38 -13.47
C LEU A 228 19.14 1.11 -14.78
N SER A 229 19.00 -0.17 -15.17
CA SER A 229 18.24 -0.57 -16.34
C SER A 229 16.73 -0.37 -16.15
N PHE A 230 16.21 -0.64 -14.94
CA PHE A 230 14.79 -0.53 -14.65
C PHE A 230 14.28 0.91 -14.61
N PHE A 231 15.08 1.83 -14.02
CA PHE A 231 14.74 3.24 -13.86
C PHE A 231 15.55 4.12 -14.82
N PRO A 232 15.02 4.46 -16.02
CA PRO A 232 15.74 5.29 -16.99
C PRO A 232 15.90 6.75 -16.51
N ASN A 233 15.03 7.22 -15.62
CA ASN A 233 15.18 8.54 -15.00
C ASN A 233 16.30 8.51 -13.96
N LYS A 234 17.35 9.30 -14.21
CA LYS A 234 18.54 9.37 -13.34
C LYS A 234 18.23 9.67 -11.87
N THR A 235 17.30 10.59 -11.58
CA THR A 235 16.97 10.97 -10.19
C THR A 235 16.27 9.81 -9.48
N VAL A 236 15.32 9.17 -10.16
CA VAL A 236 14.61 8.00 -9.63
C VAL A 236 15.59 6.84 -9.40
N ALA A 237 16.53 6.62 -10.33
CA ALA A 237 17.54 5.58 -10.22
C ALA A 237 18.50 5.81 -9.03
N GLU A 238 18.94 7.06 -8.80
CA GLU A 238 19.80 7.42 -7.66
C GLU A 238 19.12 7.11 -6.31
N GLU A 239 17.85 7.49 -6.15
CA GLU A 239 17.07 7.18 -4.95
C GLU A 239 16.85 5.67 -4.78
N ALA A 240 16.45 4.97 -5.85
CA ALA A 240 16.25 3.52 -5.82
C ALA A 240 17.55 2.76 -5.50
N LEU A 241 18.70 3.24 -5.98
CA LEU A 241 20.03 2.70 -5.65
C LEU A 241 20.36 2.90 -4.17
N SER A 242 20.16 4.11 -3.65
CA SER A 242 20.39 4.43 -2.23
C SER A 242 19.55 3.52 -1.33
N VAL A 243 18.24 3.45 -1.60
CA VAL A 243 17.29 2.61 -0.86
C VAL A 243 17.64 1.13 -0.98
N SER A 244 17.87 0.63 -2.19
CA SER A 244 18.20 -0.77 -2.40
C SER A 244 19.53 -1.14 -1.76
N LYS A 245 20.54 -0.25 -1.77
CA LYS A 245 21.83 -0.50 -1.12
C LYS A 245 21.68 -0.64 0.39
N ALA A 246 20.86 0.22 1.00
CA ALA A 246 20.66 0.25 2.45
C ALA A 246 20.11 -1.07 3.00
N LYS A 247 19.32 -1.82 2.22
CA LYS A 247 18.75 -3.12 2.60
C LYS A 247 19.38 -4.33 1.91
N PHE A 248 20.39 -4.13 1.08
CA PHE A 248 20.99 -5.22 0.31
C PHE A 248 21.88 -6.10 1.21
N LEU A 249 21.69 -7.42 1.13
CA LEU A 249 22.49 -8.41 1.82
C LEU A 249 23.19 -9.32 0.81
N GLU A 250 24.46 -9.63 1.07
CA GLU A 250 25.24 -10.60 0.30
C GLU A 250 26.09 -11.49 1.23
N GLY A 251 26.62 -12.58 0.68
CA GLY A 251 27.50 -13.51 1.40
C GLY A 251 26.89 -14.05 2.69
N LYS A 252 27.65 -14.03 3.79
CA LYS A 252 27.23 -14.60 5.09
C LYS A 252 25.98 -13.94 5.67
N ALA A 253 25.78 -12.64 5.46
CA ALA A 253 24.63 -11.92 5.97
C ALA A 253 23.32 -12.40 5.31
N LEU A 254 23.34 -12.57 3.99
CA LEU A 254 22.21 -13.14 3.26
C LEU A 254 21.92 -14.59 3.67
N GLN A 255 22.96 -15.42 3.86
CA GLN A 255 22.77 -16.80 4.31
C GLN A 255 22.16 -16.89 5.72
N ALA A 256 22.59 -16.02 6.64
CA ALA A 256 21.99 -15.92 7.96
C ALA A 256 20.51 -15.49 7.88
N ARG A 257 20.20 -14.51 7.02
CA ARG A 257 18.83 -14.05 6.77
C ARG A 257 17.96 -15.14 6.18
N ARG A 258 18.42 -15.87 5.16
CA ARG A 258 17.70 -17.01 4.57
C ARG A 258 17.40 -18.08 5.61
N LYS A 259 18.37 -18.44 6.45
CA LYS A 259 18.16 -19.40 7.54
C LYS A 259 17.07 -18.93 8.52
N ALA A 260 17.09 -17.64 8.89
CA ALA A 260 16.07 -17.07 9.75
C ALA A 260 14.68 -17.10 9.10
N LEU A 261 14.56 -16.69 7.83
CA LEU A 261 13.29 -16.73 7.08
C LEU A 261 12.74 -18.14 6.98
N ILE A 262 13.58 -19.11 6.60
CA ILE A 262 13.20 -20.53 6.51
C ILE A 262 12.67 -21.05 7.85
N ALA A 263 13.34 -20.70 8.96
CA ALA A 263 12.89 -21.10 10.29
C ALA A 263 11.55 -20.44 10.70
N LEU A 264 11.28 -19.22 10.21
CA LEU A 264 10.04 -18.49 10.48
C LEU A 264 8.86 -18.92 9.59
N LEU A 265 9.11 -19.62 8.46
CA LEU A 265 8.07 -19.97 7.51
C LEU A 265 6.85 -20.65 8.16
N PRO A 266 6.97 -21.68 9.02
CA PRO A 266 5.80 -22.32 9.63
C PRO A 266 4.91 -21.34 10.39
N THR A 267 5.49 -20.51 11.26
CA THR A 267 4.76 -19.46 12.01
C THR A 267 4.17 -18.42 11.06
N LEU A 268 4.90 -18.04 10.01
CA LEU A 268 4.41 -17.08 9.03
C LEU A 268 3.16 -17.60 8.31
N LYS A 269 3.13 -18.89 7.94
CA LYS A 269 1.97 -19.55 7.32
C LYS A 269 0.73 -19.50 8.21
N GLU A 270 0.89 -19.77 9.50
CA GLU A 270 -0.20 -19.64 10.48
C GLU A 270 -0.71 -18.20 10.54
N ARG A 271 0.20 -17.21 10.63
CA ARG A 271 -0.18 -15.80 10.70
C ARG A 271 -0.87 -15.30 9.43
N ILE A 272 -0.50 -15.80 8.25
CA ILE A 272 -1.19 -15.50 6.98
C ILE A 272 -2.67 -15.88 7.08
N SER A 273 -2.98 -17.08 7.57
CA SER A 273 -4.36 -17.57 7.68
C SER A 273 -5.23 -16.79 8.67
N VAL A 274 -4.61 -16.14 9.66
CA VAL A 274 -5.31 -15.32 10.68
C VAL A 274 -5.46 -13.88 10.21
N GLN A 275 -4.43 -13.34 9.57
CA GLN A 275 -4.40 -11.93 9.19
C GLN A 275 -5.17 -11.67 7.90
N LEU A 276 -5.00 -12.50 6.87
CA LEU A 276 -5.57 -12.24 5.54
C LEU A 276 -6.90 -12.98 5.36
N PRO A 277 -7.96 -12.30 4.87
CA PRO A 277 -9.13 -13.00 4.36
C PRO A 277 -8.73 -13.82 3.12
N PRO A 278 -9.45 -14.93 2.81
CA PRO A 278 -9.22 -15.66 1.57
C PRO A 278 -9.28 -14.72 0.36
N SER A 279 -8.35 -14.84 -0.59
CA SER A 279 -8.25 -13.86 -1.70
C SER A 279 -9.53 -13.77 -2.52
N LYS A 280 -10.27 -14.87 -2.64
CA LYS A 280 -11.58 -14.89 -3.29
C LYS A 280 -12.60 -14.00 -2.56
N GLU A 281 -12.71 -14.12 -1.24
CA GLU A 281 -13.66 -13.32 -0.46
C GLU A 281 -13.26 -11.84 -0.42
N LEU A 282 -11.95 -11.55 -0.38
CA LEU A 282 -11.46 -10.18 -0.51
C LEU A 282 -11.81 -9.59 -1.88
N ARG A 283 -11.57 -10.35 -2.95
CA ARG A 283 -11.92 -9.99 -4.33
C ARG A 283 -13.40 -9.69 -4.48
N ASP A 284 -14.26 -10.58 -3.98
CA ASP A 284 -15.70 -10.44 -4.09
C ASP A 284 -16.17 -9.17 -3.36
N SER A 285 -15.60 -8.86 -2.19
CA SER A 285 -15.91 -7.62 -1.46
C SER A 285 -15.46 -6.36 -2.22
N LEU A 286 -14.30 -6.41 -2.89
CA LEU A 286 -13.79 -5.30 -3.69
C LEU A 286 -14.68 -5.07 -4.92
N ILE A 287 -15.12 -6.13 -5.60
CA ILE A 287 -16.05 -6.05 -6.73
C ILE A 287 -17.40 -5.48 -6.28
N GLU A 288 -17.95 -5.96 -5.17
CA GLU A 288 -19.24 -5.50 -4.63
C GLU A 288 -19.25 -3.97 -4.42
N VAL A 289 -18.14 -3.41 -3.93
CA VAL A 289 -18.00 -1.96 -3.69
C VAL A 289 -17.61 -1.19 -4.97
N GLY A 290 -17.24 -1.87 -6.05
CA GLY A 290 -16.88 -1.26 -7.34
C GLY A 290 -15.39 -0.99 -7.53
N CYS A 291 -14.52 -1.63 -6.75
CA CYS A 291 -13.07 -1.52 -6.90
C CYS A 291 -12.54 -2.39 -8.06
N PRO A 292 -11.48 -1.95 -8.75
CA PRO A 292 -10.77 -2.81 -9.68
C PRO A 292 -9.97 -3.88 -8.94
N VAL A 293 -10.03 -5.12 -9.42
CA VAL A 293 -9.34 -6.29 -8.85
C VAL A 293 -8.34 -6.94 -9.81
N HIS A 294 -8.19 -6.38 -11.02
CA HIS A 294 -7.30 -6.89 -12.05
C HIS A 294 -6.62 -5.71 -12.79
N PRO A 295 -5.35 -5.82 -13.23
CA PRO A 295 -4.65 -4.74 -13.92
C PRO A 295 -5.41 -4.17 -15.13
N SER A 296 -6.10 -5.03 -15.89
CA SER A 296 -6.87 -4.57 -17.07
C SER A 296 -8.00 -3.59 -16.70
N HIS A 297 -8.51 -3.63 -15.47
CA HIS A 297 -9.55 -2.70 -15.02
C HIS A 297 -9.01 -1.27 -14.88
N ILE A 298 -7.69 -1.11 -14.71
CA ILE A 298 -6.98 0.18 -14.56
C ILE A 298 -6.07 0.52 -15.76
N ASN A 299 -6.36 -0.04 -16.94
CA ASN A 299 -5.57 0.18 -18.16
C ASN A 299 -4.10 -0.28 -18.04
N ALA A 300 -3.87 -1.39 -17.33
CA ALA A 300 -2.57 -2.05 -17.20
C ALA A 300 -2.65 -3.52 -17.61
N THR A 301 -1.53 -4.10 -18.03
CA THR A 301 -1.38 -5.52 -18.33
C THR A 301 -0.82 -6.30 -17.13
N LEU A 302 -0.78 -7.63 -17.22
CA LEU A 302 -0.07 -8.44 -16.21
C LEU A 302 1.44 -8.21 -16.24
N GLU A 303 2.01 -7.90 -17.41
CA GLU A 303 3.42 -7.52 -17.50
C GLU A 303 3.68 -6.18 -16.83
N ASP A 304 2.77 -5.20 -16.95
CA ASP A 304 2.84 -3.95 -16.20
C ASP A 304 2.73 -4.18 -14.68
N LEU A 305 1.93 -5.15 -14.25
CA LEU A 305 1.87 -5.56 -12.83
C LEU A 305 3.20 -6.21 -12.38
N LYS A 306 3.74 -7.17 -13.12
CA LYS A 306 5.04 -7.80 -12.80
C LYS A 306 6.17 -6.77 -12.75
N ARG A 307 6.16 -5.82 -13.69
CA ARG A 307 7.06 -4.66 -13.70
C ARG A 307 6.88 -3.83 -12.44
N ALA A 308 5.65 -3.48 -12.06
CA ALA A 308 5.38 -2.71 -10.85
C ALA A 308 5.77 -3.44 -9.56
N VAL A 309 5.55 -4.76 -9.46
CA VAL A 309 6.03 -5.59 -8.34
C VAL A 309 7.56 -5.57 -8.24
N THR A 310 8.25 -5.67 -9.38
CA THR A 310 9.71 -5.58 -9.44
C THR A 310 10.21 -4.22 -8.94
N GLY A 311 9.63 -3.13 -9.44
CA GLY A 311 9.99 -1.78 -9.01
C GLY A 311 9.66 -1.53 -7.54
N ALA A 312 8.52 -2.01 -7.06
CA ALA A 312 8.06 -1.86 -5.67
C ALA A 312 9.09 -2.37 -4.67
N GLN A 313 9.77 -3.48 -4.99
CA GLN A 313 10.83 -4.05 -4.16
C GLN A 313 12.07 -3.14 -4.04
N MET A 314 12.23 -2.12 -4.89
CA MET A 314 13.45 -1.31 -4.98
C MET A 314 13.31 0.11 -4.42
N ILE A 315 12.08 0.59 -4.17
CA ILE A 315 11.82 2.04 -3.96
C ILE A 315 11.59 2.45 -2.51
N ARG A 316 11.53 1.51 -1.56
CA ARG A 316 11.42 1.83 -0.12
C ARG A 316 12.29 0.91 0.75
N ASN A 317 12.93 1.50 1.75
CA ASN A 317 13.65 0.76 2.79
C ASN A 317 12.66 0.24 3.84
N ARG A 318 11.83 -0.71 3.42
CA ARG A 318 10.74 -1.31 4.19
C ARG A 318 10.71 -2.78 3.85
N TYR A 319 10.85 -3.64 4.86
CA TYR A 319 10.82 -5.08 4.64
C TYR A 319 9.39 -5.55 4.41
N THR A 320 9.11 -6.18 3.26
CA THR A 320 7.79 -6.68 2.84
C THR A 320 7.90 -8.11 2.32
N VAL A 321 6.78 -8.72 1.91
CA VAL A 321 6.80 -10.03 1.24
C VAL A 321 7.67 -10.03 -0.02
N LEU A 322 7.80 -8.89 -0.71
CA LEU A 322 8.65 -8.77 -1.89
C LEU A 322 10.14 -8.93 -1.55
N ASP A 323 10.55 -8.41 -0.38
CA ASP A 323 11.91 -8.60 0.12
C ASP A 323 12.16 -10.03 0.57
N LEU A 324 11.16 -10.68 1.19
CA LEU A 324 11.23 -12.10 1.54
C LEU A 324 11.44 -12.96 0.29
N TYR A 325 10.64 -12.77 -0.77
CA TYR A 325 10.81 -13.52 -2.01
C TYR A 325 12.16 -13.25 -2.66
N TYR A 326 12.61 -11.99 -2.65
CA TYR A 326 13.92 -11.62 -3.16
C TYR A 326 15.06 -12.30 -2.38
N GLU A 327 15.07 -12.19 -1.06
CA GLU A 327 16.12 -12.76 -0.21
C GLU A 327 16.12 -14.29 -0.22
N LEU A 328 14.96 -14.93 -0.32
CA LEU A 328 14.86 -16.38 -0.52
C LEU A 328 15.33 -16.82 -1.92
N GLY A 329 15.54 -15.90 -2.87
CA GLY A 329 15.88 -16.26 -4.26
C GLY A 329 14.71 -16.89 -5.01
N LEU A 330 13.49 -16.48 -4.67
CA LEU A 330 12.22 -16.97 -5.21
C LEU A 330 11.42 -15.86 -5.92
N PHE A 331 12.04 -14.71 -6.19
CA PHE A 331 11.36 -13.55 -6.77
C PHE A 331 10.78 -13.84 -8.17
N ASP A 332 11.53 -14.50 -9.05
CA ASP A 332 11.03 -14.86 -10.38
C ASP A 332 9.84 -15.82 -10.31
N ARG A 333 9.83 -16.74 -9.34
CA ARG A 333 8.68 -17.61 -9.08
C ARG A 333 7.46 -16.79 -8.65
N ALA A 334 7.65 -15.82 -7.76
CA ALA A 334 6.57 -14.92 -7.34
C ALA A 334 6.01 -14.11 -8.52
N LEU A 335 6.87 -13.64 -9.43
CA LEU A 335 6.41 -12.95 -10.64
C LEU A 335 5.65 -13.88 -11.58
N GLN A 336 6.11 -15.13 -11.75
CA GLN A 336 5.43 -16.13 -12.57
C GLN A 336 4.07 -16.53 -11.99
N SER A 337 3.95 -16.65 -10.67
CA SER A 337 2.67 -17.05 -10.04
C SER A 337 1.55 -16.04 -10.30
N LEU A 338 1.87 -14.75 -10.48
CA LEU A 338 0.91 -13.70 -10.83
C LEU A 338 0.18 -13.96 -12.16
N GLU A 339 0.68 -14.84 -13.03
CA GLU A 339 -0.03 -15.27 -14.24
C GLU A 339 -1.35 -15.98 -13.91
N ALA A 340 -1.47 -16.58 -12.73
CA ALA A 340 -2.72 -17.17 -12.24
C ALA A 340 -3.86 -16.13 -12.09
N LEU A 341 -3.54 -14.83 -12.03
CA LEU A 341 -4.54 -13.76 -12.03
C LEU A 341 -5.24 -13.61 -13.40
N SER A 342 -4.65 -14.12 -14.49
CA SER A 342 -5.29 -14.11 -15.83
C SER A 342 -6.63 -14.83 -15.85
N GLY A 343 -6.79 -15.87 -15.03
CA GLY A 343 -8.04 -16.64 -14.93
C GLY A 343 -9.13 -15.95 -14.09
N ARG A 344 -8.82 -14.80 -13.47
CA ARG A 344 -9.68 -14.10 -12.51
C ARG A 344 -10.23 -12.78 -13.05
N VAL A 345 -10.46 -12.68 -14.36
CA VAL A 345 -10.96 -11.47 -15.06
C VAL A 345 -12.49 -11.31 -14.91
N GLY A 346 -13.19 -12.29 -14.35
CA GLY A 346 -14.67 -12.38 -14.30
C GLY A 346 -15.38 -11.54 -13.27
#